data_AF-A0A8T4QJZ2-F1
#
_entry.id   AF-A0A8T4QJZ2-F1
#
_cell.length_a   1.000
_cell.length_b   1.000
_cell.length_c   1.000
_cell.angle_alpha   90.00
_cell.angle_beta   90.00
_cell.angle_gamma   90.00
#
_symmetry.space_group_name_H-M   'P 1'
#
loop_
_entity.id
_entity.type
_entity.pdbx_description
1 polymer ?
#
loop_
_entity_poly.entity_id
_entity_poly.type
_entity_poly.pdbx_seq_one_letter_code
_entity_poly.pdbx_strand_id
1 'polypeptide(L)'
;MAEKEISKPIAIKIIFFYYLLAGLYSILIALALVSGIGGNFVSDNGLFFKYKPSDFIFAGIEYLLVGVLSFAISFGLWNRKEWARIVGVITAALGIYVGIISALSYMEWTFILTIFDAFVFAYLGFSKQNRVYFL
;
A
#
# COMPACT_ATOMS: atom_id res chain seq x y z
N MET A 1 29.08 -26.72 7.25
CA MET A 1 28.45 -25.85 8.26
C MET A 1 27.05 -25.57 7.77
N ALA A 2 26.00 -26.01 8.48
CA ALA A 2 24.64 -25.69 8.08
C ALA A 2 24.44 -24.19 8.28
N GLU A 3 24.15 -23.45 7.20
CA GLU A 3 23.68 -22.07 7.29
C GLU A 3 22.47 -22.06 8.20
N LYS A 4 22.59 -21.36 9.34
CA LYS A 4 21.48 -21.20 10.26
C LYS A 4 20.46 -20.32 9.55
N GLU A 5 19.42 -20.92 8.97
CA GLU A 5 18.34 -20.17 8.32
C GLU A 5 17.80 -19.16 9.33
N ILE A 6 18.13 -17.88 9.13
CA ILE A 6 17.59 -16.80 9.95
C ILE A 6 16.09 -16.81 9.72
N SER A 7 15.31 -17.17 10.74
CA SER A 7 13.86 -17.19 10.61
C SER A 7 13.34 -15.78 10.32
N LYS A 8 12.31 -15.68 9.45
CA LYS A 8 11.75 -14.37 9.09
C LYS A 8 11.17 -13.69 10.33
N PRO A 9 11.59 -12.45 10.68
CA PRO A 9 11.02 -11.73 11.83
C PRO A 9 9.51 -11.57 11.71
N ILE A 10 8.79 -11.65 12.84
CA ILE A 10 7.32 -11.53 12.87
C ILE A 10 6.86 -10.21 12.23
N ALA A 11 7.53 -9.10 12.52
CA ALA A 11 7.21 -7.81 11.92
C ALA A 11 7.32 -7.81 10.38
N ILE A 12 8.29 -8.52 9.79
CA ILE A 12 8.37 -8.65 8.33
C ILE A 12 7.19 -9.44 7.77
N LYS A 13 6.72 -10.48 8.49
CA LYS A 13 5.51 -11.21 8.08
C LYS A 13 4.28 -10.31 8.12
N ILE A 14 4.13 -9.50 9.16
CA ILE A 14 3.02 -8.53 9.28
C ILE A 14 3.06 -7.52 8.13
N ILE A 15 4.23 -6.92 7.86
CA ILE A 15 4.40 -5.95 6.78
C ILE A 15 4.17 -6.60 5.40
N PHE A 16 4.62 -7.84 5.22
CA PHE A 16 4.36 -8.63 4.01
C PHE A 16 2.85 -8.77 3.77
N PHE A 17 2.10 -9.20 4.79
CA PHE A 17 0.64 -9.36 4.68
C PHE A 17 -0.07 -8.03 4.47
N TYR A 18 0.40 -6.97 5.12
CA TYR A 18 -0.11 -5.61 4.90
C TYR A 18 -0.01 -5.21 3.41
N TYR A 19 1.18 -5.28 2.82
CA TYR A 19 1.36 -4.95 1.40
C TYR A 19 0.63 -5.91 0.45
N LEU A 20 0.49 -7.18 0.82
CA LEU A 20 -0.27 -8.15 0.03
C LEU A 20 -1.75 -7.78 -0.02
N LEU A 21 -2.35 -7.48 1.14
CA LEU A 21 -3.76 -7.09 1.24
C LEU A 21 -4.02 -5.72 0.62
N ALA A 22 -3.12 -4.75 0.85
CA ALA A 22 -3.18 -3.44 0.21
C ALA A 22 -3.10 -3.54 -1.32
N GLY A 23 -2.23 -4.42 -1.83
CA GLY A 23 -2.10 -4.70 -3.26
C GLY A 23 -3.38 -5.29 -3.86
N LEU A 24 -3.93 -6.31 -3.20
CA LEU A 24 -5.19 -6.93 -3.60
C LEU A 24 -6.35 -5.93 -3.60
N TYR A 25 -6.50 -5.17 -2.52
CA TYR A 25 -7.54 -4.15 -2.37
C TYR A 25 -7.46 -3.09 -3.47
N SER A 26 -6.26 -2.59 -3.76
CA SER A 26 -6.03 -1.57 -4.80
C SER A 26 -6.40 -2.09 -6.18
N ILE A 27 -6.07 -3.35 -6.50
CA ILE A 27 -6.48 -3.97 -7.77
C ILE A 27 -7.99 -4.13 -7.85
N LEU A 28 -8.67 -4.54 -6.78
CA LEU A 28 -10.13 -4.64 -6.76
C LEU A 28 -10.80 -3.28 -6.99
N ILE A 29 -10.29 -2.22 -6.36
CA ILE A 29 -10.76 -0.84 -6.63
C ILE A 29 -10.51 -0.46 -8.08
N ALA A 30 -9.29 -0.67 -8.59
CA ALA A 30 -8.95 -0.34 -9.97
C ALA A 30 -9.91 -0.99 -10.97
N LEU A 31 -10.20 -2.29 -10.79
CA LEU A 31 -11.15 -3.03 -11.61
C LEU A 31 -12.57 -2.47 -11.48
N ALA A 32 -13.02 -2.15 -10.26
CA ALA A 32 -14.34 -1.55 -10.05
C ALA A 32 -14.49 -0.18 -10.72
N LEU A 33 -13.44 0.66 -10.68
CA LEU A 33 -13.42 1.97 -11.31
C LEU A 33 -13.40 1.88 -12.84
N VAL A 34 -12.58 0.99 -13.41
CA VAL A 34 -12.41 0.85 -14.87
C VAL A 34 -13.57 0.10 -15.53
N SER A 35 -14.17 -0.89 -14.86
CA SER A 35 -15.30 -1.68 -15.39
C SER A 35 -16.63 -0.93 -15.44
N GLY A 36 -16.69 0.31 -14.94
CA GLY A 36 -17.92 1.09 -14.89
C GLY A 36 -18.88 0.71 -13.75
N ILE A 37 -18.56 -0.29 -12.92
CA ILE A 37 -19.30 -0.59 -11.68
C ILE A 37 -19.23 0.62 -10.73
N GLY A 38 -18.05 1.21 -10.59
CA GLY A 38 -17.87 2.48 -9.86
C GLY A 38 -18.60 3.65 -10.52
N GLY A 39 -18.66 3.68 -11.85
CA GLY A 39 -19.44 4.66 -12.62
C GLY A 39 -20.94 4.57 -12.31
N ASN A 40 -21.55 3.39 -12.38
CA ASN A 40 -22.98 3.21 -12.10
C ASN A 40 -23.31 3.54 -10.63
N PHE A 41 -22.48 3.14 -9.67
CA PHE A 41 -22.68 3.50 -8.25
C PHE A 41 -22.60 5.02 -8.02
N VAL A 42 -21.72 5.73 -8.72
CA VAL A 42 -21.59 7.19 -8.65
C VAL A 42 -22.77 7.90 -9.34
N SER A 43 -23.34 7.30 -10.40
CA SER A 43 -24.59 7.72 -11.09
C SER A 43 -25.74 7.72 -10.12
N ASP A 44 -25.92 6.57 -9.49
CA ASP A 44 -27.11 6.33 -8.69
C ASP A 44 -27.07 7.12 -7.37
N ASN A 45 -25.88 7.59 -6.95
CA ASN A 45 -25.68 8.44 -5.78
C ASN A 45 -25.45 9.93 -6.11
N GLY A 46 -25.62 10.37 -7.36
CA GLY A 46 -25.54 11.79 -7.75
C GLY A 46 -24.15 12.41 -7.68
N LEU A 47 -23.08 11.60 -7.65
CA LEU A 47 -21.70 12.06 -7.52
C LEU A 47 -21.08 12.54 -8.85
N PHE A 48 -21.76 12.34 -9.99
CA PHE A 48 -21.26 12.78 -11.31
C PHE A 48 -21.27 14.29 -11.56
N PHE A 49 -21.99 15.09 -10.77
CA PHE A 49 -22.01 16.54 -10.98
C PHE A 49 -20.63 17.20 -10.74
N LYS A 50 -19.67 16.46 -10.16
CA LYS A 50 -18.33 16.97 -9.83
C LYS A 50 -17.18 16.33 -10.64
N TYR A 51 -17.34 15.15 -11.21
CA TYR A 51 -16.24 14.38 -11.82
C TYR A 51 -16.59 13.84 -13.21
N LYS A 52 -15.63 13.93 -14.14
CA LYS A 52 -15.78 13.41 -15.50
C LYS A 52 -15.48 11.90 -15.53
N PRO A 53 -16.08 11.13 -16.46
CA PRO A 53 -15.74 9.71 -16.63
C PRO A 53 -14.24 9.43 -16.79
N SER A 54 -13.50 10.34 -17.43
CA SER A 54 -12.04 10.25 -17.56
C SER A 54 -11.32 10.19 -16.22
N ASP A 55 -11.83 10.90 -15.20
CA ASP A 55 -11.20 11.02 -13.89
C ASP A 55 -11.21 9.66 -13.17
N PHE A 56 -12.28 8.87 -13.36
CA PHE A 56 -12.39 7.51 -12.84
C PHE A 56 -11.43 6.53 -13.51
N ILE A 57 -11.18 6.69 -14.82
CA ILE A 57 -10.22 5.86 -15.55
C ILE A 57 -8.80 6.16 -15.04
N PHE A 58 -8.44 7.43 -14.90
CA PHE A 58 -7.13 7.81 -14.36
C PHE A 58 -6.94 7.31 -12.93
N ALA A 59 -7.92 7.52 -12.06
CA ALA A 59 -7.88 6.97 -10.70
C ALA A 59 -7.74 5.44 -10.72
N GLY A 60 -8.47 4.74 -11.58
CA GLY A 60 -8.35 3.28 -11.72
C GLY A 60 -6.95 2.83 -12.13
N ILE A 61 -6.29 3.55 -13.05
CA ILE A 61 -4.91 3.27 -13.44
C ILE A 61 -3.94 3.53 -12.28
N GLU A 62 -4.11 4.62 -11.53
CA GLU A 62 -3.30 4.91 -10.35
C GLU A 62 -3.41 3.79 -9.30
N TYR A 63 -4.64 3.36 -8.97
CA TYR A 63 -4.87 2.24 -8.06
C TYR A 63 -4.26 0.93 -8.58
N LEU A 64 -4.28 0.70 -9.90
CA LEU A 64 -3.65 -0.48 -10.49
C LEU A 64 -2.13 -0.45 -10.29
N LEU A 65 -1.49 0.69 -10.54
CA LEU A 65 -0.04 0.88 -10.35
C LEU A 65 0.36 0.70 -8.88
N VAL A 66 -0.41 1.29 -7.95
CA VAL A 66 -0.20 1.11 -6.50
C VAL A 66 -0.37 -0.35 -6.10
N GLY A 67 -1.35 -1.05 -6.67
CA GLY A 67 -1.58 -2.47 -6.44
C GLY A 67 -0.41 -3.34 -6.86
N VAL A 68 0.08 -3.14 -8.09
CA VAL A 68 1.26 -3.84 -8.64
C VAL A 68 2.51 -3.55 -7.81
N LEU A 69 2.74 -2.29 -7.45
CA LEU A 69 3.87 -1.88 -6.61
C LEU A 69 3.81 -2.56 -5.24
N SER A 70 2.63 -2.61 -4.62
CA SER A 70 2.44 -3.24 -3.30
C SER A 70 2.72 -4.75 -3.35
N PHE A 71 2.29 -5.45 -4.41
CA PHE A 71 2.66 -6.85 -4.62
C PHE A 71 4.16 -7.03 -4.83
N ALA A 72 4.81 -6.15 -5.60
CA ALA A 72 6.24 -6.18 -5.81
C ALA A 72 7.01 -6.01 -4.49
N ILE A 73 6.61 -5.03 -3.66
CA ILE A 73 7.18 -4.82 -2.32
C ILE A 73 6.97 -6.06 -1.45
N SER A 74 5.75 -6.58 -1.39
CA SER A 74 5.42 -7.79 -0.62
C SER A 74 6.33 -8.96 -1.01
N PHE A 75 6.41 -9.27 -2.30
CA PHE A 75 7.27 -10.34 -2.81
C PHE A 75 8.75 -10.09 -2.50
N GLY A 76 9.23 -8.85 -2.68
CA GLY A 76 10.61 -8.49 -2.41
C GLY A 76 10.98 -8.59 -0.91
N LEU A 77 10.08 -8.18 -0.01
CA LEU A 77 10.25 -8.32 1.44
C LEU A 77 10.30 -9.80 1.86
N TRP A 78 9.46 -10.64 1.25
CA TRP A 78 9.47 -12.09 1.50
C TRP A 78 10.80 -12.72 1.10
N ASN A 79 11.39 -12.25 0.01
CA ASN A 79 12.64 -12.74 -0.57
C ASN A 79 13.89 -11.95 -0.10
N ARG A 80 13.77 -11.16 0.97
CA ARG A 80 14.90 -10.42 1.58
C ARG A 80 15.62 -9.49 0.63
N LYS A 81 14.91 -8.89 -0.32
CA LYS A 81 15.52 -7.97 -1.29
C LYS A 81 15.63 -6.57 -0.70
N GLU A 82 16.84 -6.01 -0.69
CA GLU A 82 17.10 -4.67 -0.15
C GLU A 82 16.29 -3.57 -0.88
N TRP A 83 16.12 -3.68 -2.19
CA TRP A 83 15.31 -2.73 -2.95
C TRP A 83 13.87 -2.65 -2.41
N ALA A 84 13.29 -3.77 -1.97
CA ALA A 84 11.93 -3.81 -1.45
C ALA A 84 11.80 -3.15 -0.08
N ARG A 85 12.88 -3.19 0.72
CA ARG A 85 12.99 -2.39 1.95
C ARG A 85 12.94 -0.91 1.61
N ILE A 86 13.79 -0.46 0.69
CA ILE A 86 13.91 0.97 0.33
C ILE A 86 12.59 1.49 -0.25
N VAL A 87 12.04 0.78 -1.24
CA VAL A 87 10.77 1.14 -1.86
C VAL A 87 9.64 1.10 -0.83
N GLY A 88 9.59 0.09 0.05
CA GLY A 88 8.59 0.01 1.12
C GLY A 88 8.68 1.18 2.13
N VAL A 89 9.87 1.68 2.42
CA VAL A 89 10.04 2.89 3.26
C VAL A 89 9.51 4.13 2.54
N ILE A 90 9.82 4.29 1.25
CA ILE A 90 9.35 5.43 0.46
C ILE A 90 7.82 5.41 0.33
N THR A 91 7.25 4.25 0.00
CA THR A 91 5.79 4.08 -0.11
C THR A 91 5.10 4.37 1.21
N ALA A 92 5.64 3.88 2.33
CA ALA A 92 5.11 4.19 3.66
C ALA A 92 5.20 5.68 4.00
N ALA A 93 6.31 6.36 3.67
CA ALA A 93 6.44 7.80 3.89
C ALA A 93 5.40 8.61 3.10
N LEU A 94 5.16 8.23 1.83
CA LEU A 94 4.11 8.84 1.01
C LEU A 94 2.71 8.53 1.57
N GLY A 95 2.47 7.31 2.02
CA GLY A 95 1.22 6.90 2.68
C GLY A 95 0.91 7.75 3.91
N ILE A 96 1.92 7.99 4.77
CA ILE A 96 1.79 8.90 5.92
C ILE A 96 1.39 10.31 5.48
N TYR A 97 2.09 10.86 4.48
CA TYR A 97 1.81 12.21 3.96
C TYR A 97 0.37 12.33 3.43
N VAL A 98 -0.06 11.38 2.59
CA VAL A 98 -1.43 11.33 2.05
C VAL A 98 -2.45 11.14 3.18
N GLY A 99 -2.13 10.27 4.14
CA GLY A 99 -2.97 9.97 5.29
C GLY A 99 -3.24 11.18 6.18
N ILE A 100 -2.21 12.00 6.45
CA ILE A 100 -2.34 13.26 7.18
C ILE A 100 -3.23 14.24 6.44
N ILE A 101 -3.03 14.42 5.13
CA ILE A 101 -3.87 15.32 4.31
C ILE A 101 -5.33 14.85 4.29
N SER A 102 -5.55 13.54 4.21
CA SER A 102 -6.88 12.94 4.18
C SER A 102 -7.59 13.05 5.53
N ALA A 103 -6.84 12.93 6.63
CA ALA A 103 -7.37 13.10 7.99
C ALA A 103 -7.89 14.53 8.22
N LEU A 104 -7.23 15.54 7.64
CA LEU A 104 -7.72 16.94 7.65
C LEU A 104 -9.04 17.12 6.88
N SER A 105 -9.38 16.17 6.01
CA SER A 105 -10.60 16.16 5.20
C SER A 105 -11.73 15.27 5.79
N TYR A 106 -11.63 14.90 7.08
CA TYR A 106 -12.62 14.09 7.83
C TYR A 106 -12.81 12.64 7.36
N MET A 107 -11.84 12.03 6.70
CA MET A 107 -11.89 10.61 6.36
C MET A 107 -11.36 9.74 7.52
N GLU A 108 -12.22 9.33 8.45
CA GLU A 108 -11.81 8.57 9.64
C GLU A 108 -11.07 7.27 9.32
N TRP A 109 -11.41 6.62 8.20
CA TRP A 109 -10.79 5.37 7.76
C TRP A 109 -9.30 5.50 7.38
N THR A 110 -8.83 6.68 6.97
CA THR A 110 -7.43 6.87 6.57
C THR A 110 -6.48 6.93 7.77
N PHE A 111 -7.00 7.20 8.97
CA PHE A 111 -6.18 7.30 10.18
C PHE A 111 -5.54 5.95 10.56
N ILE A 112 -6.29 4.85 10.48
CA ILE A 112 -5.79 3.51 10.78
C ILE A 112 -4.67 3.13 9.81
N LEU A 113 -4.87 3.36 8.51
CA LEU A 113 -3.86 3.09 7.47
C LEU A 113 -2.58 3.91 7.70
N THR A 114 -2.74 5.17 8.08
CA THR A 114 -1.62 6.08 8.41
C THR A 114 -0.77 5.52 9.56
N ILE A 115 -1.39 4.94 10.59
CA ILE A 115 -0.68 4.30 11.71
C ILE A 115 0.12 3.09 11.21
N PHE A 116 -0.46 2.27 10.34
CA PHE A 116 0.25 1.14 9.74
C PHE A 116 1.43 1.61 8.89
N ASP A 117 1.27 2.65 8.09
CA ASP A 117 2.37 3.23 7.30
C ASP A 117 3.47 3.80 8.20
N ALA A 118 3.12 4.47 9.30
CA ALA A 118 4.08 4.93 10.30
C ALA A 118 4.87 3.76 10.92
N PHE A 119 4.19 2.65 11.24
CA PHE A 119 4.85 1.43 11.72
C PHE A 119 5.79 0.83 10.66
N VAL A 120 5.36 0.72 9.40
CA VAL A 120 6.17 0.20 8.29
C VAL A 120 7.41 1.08 8.10
N PHE A 121 7.24 2.40 8.06
CA PHE A 121 8.32 3.37 7.92
C PHE A 121 9.34 3.25 9.06
N ALA A 122 8.86 3.23 10.30
CA ALA A 122 9.71 3.11 11.49
C ALA A 122 10.48 1.79 11.50
N TYR A 123 9.79 0.68 11.25
CA TYR A 123 10.41 -0.65 11.30
C TYR A 123 11.39 -0.87 10.15
N LEU A 124 10.98 -0.59 8.90
CA LEU A 124 11.84 -0.83 7.74
C LEU A 124 13.03 0.15 7.68
N GLY A 125 12.85 1.40 8.08
CA GLY A 125 13.88 2.43 8.02
C GLY A 125 14.91 2.37 9.15
N PHE A 126 14.46 2.11 10.38
CA PHE A 126 15.29 2.36 11.57
C PHE A 126 15.57 1.12 12.44
N SER A 127 14.83 0.02 12.28
CA SER A 127 15.06 -1.17 13.10
C SER A 127 16.42 -1.83 12.80
N LYS A 128 17.23 -2.03 13.84
CA LYS A 128 18.50 -2.77 13.75
C LYS A 128 18.29 -4.20 13.25
N GLN A 129 17.24 -4.86 13.73
CA GLN A 129 16.88 -6.22 13.32
C GLN A 129 16.59 -6.30 11.82
N ASN A 130 16.00 -5.24 11.27
CA ASN A 130 15.69 -5.17 9.85
C ASN A 130 16.94 -5.03 8.97
N ARG A 131 17.90 -4.21 9.40
CA ARG A 131 19.17 -4.02 8.67
C ARG A 131 19.92 -5.34 8.53
N VAL A 132 19.97 -6.14 9.59
CA VAL A 132 20.61 -7.46 9.58
C VAL A 132 19.86 -8.47 8.70
N TYR A 133 18.54 -8.37 8.59
CA TYR A 133 17.73 -9.30 7.79
C TYR A 133 17.88 -9.12 6.27
N PHE A 134 18.26 -7.91 5.83
CA PHE A 134 18.39 -7.54 4.42
C PHE A 134 19.86 -7.44 3.94
N LEU A 135 20.82 -7.76 4.79
CA LEU A 135 22.25 -7.93 4.47
C LEU A 135 22.55 -9.39 4.15
#